data_AF-A0A938B6I0-F1
#
_entry.id   AF-A0A938B6I0-F1
#
_cell.length_a   1.000
_cell.length_b   1.000
_cell.length_c   1.000
_cell.angle_alpha   90.00
_cell.angle_beta   90.00
_cell.angle_gamma   90.00
#
_symmetry.space_group_name_H-M   'P 1'
#
loop_
_entity.id
_entity.type
_entity.pdbx_description
1 polymer ?
#
loop_
_entity_poly.entity_id
_entity_poly.type
_entity_poly.pdbx_seq_one_letter_code
_entity_poly.pdbx_strand_id
1 'polypeptide(L)' 'MENIAGKGMEIRPREVRIYVTPDGREPFQEWFGGLKDQKVRSAVLARIDRLRLPLISFDQTFLS' A
#
# COMPACT_ATOMS: atom_id res chain seq x y z
N MET A 1 3.02 -26.06 -28.13
CA MET A 1 2.27 -24.79 -28.05
C MET A 1 2.59 -24.16 -26.70
N GLU A 2 3.51 -23.18 -26.68
CA GLU A 2 3.88 -22.47 -25.45
C GLU A 2 2.73 -21.56 -25.02
N ASN A 3 2.24 -21.78 -23.79
CA ASN A 3 1.13 -21.04 -23.23
C ASN A 3 1.63 -19.69 -22.71
N ILE A 4 1.33 -18.62 -23.44
CA ILE A 4 1.62 -17.22 -23.06
C ILE A 4 0.70 -16.67 -21.95
N ALA A 5 -0.01 -17.52 -21.19
CA ALA A 5 -0.80 -17.11 -20.02
C ALA A 5 0.04 -16.90 -18.74
N GLY A 6 1.37 -16.74 -18.87
CA GLY A 6 2.31 -16.65 -17.74
C GLY A 6 2.52 -15.26 -17.14
N LYS A 7 1.63 -14.28 -17.32
CA LYS A 7 1.77 -13.00 -16.60
C LYS A 7 0.45 -12.30 -16.28
N GLY A 8 -0.53 -13.04 -15.78
CA GLY A 8 -1.51 -12.40 -14.89
C GLY A 8 -0.77 -11.89 -13.66
N MET A 9 -0.91 -10.59 -13.32
CA MET A 9 -0.36 -10.06 -12.07
C MET A 9 -0.90 -10.90 -10.93
N GLU A 10 -0.04 -11.71 -10.31
CA GLU A 10 -0.44 -12.48 -9.13
C GLU A 10 -0.67 -11.49 -7.99
N ILE A 11 -1.93 -11.36 -7.58
CA ILE A 11 -2.32 -10.43 -6.53
C ILE A 11 -2.01 -11.09 -5.19
N ARG A 12 -0.81 -10.81 -4.70
CA ARG A 12 -0.38 -11.21 -3.36
C ARG A 12 -0.58 -10.04 -2.40
N PRO A 13 -1.13 -10.25 -1.20
CA PRO A 13 -1.08 -9.26 -0.13
C PRO A 13 0.37 -8.79 0.06
N ARG A 14 0.60 -7.48 0.06
CA ARG A 14 1.94 -6.92 0.22
C ARG A 14 2.13 -6.48 1.67
N GLU A 15 3.19 -6.98 2.30
CA GLU A 15 3.64 -6.45 3.57
C GLU A 15 4.28 -5.07 3.35
N VAL A 16 3.79 -4.05 4.06
CA VAL A 16 4.39 -2.71 4.05
C VAL A 16 5.16 -2.53 5.35
N ARG A 17 6.46 -2.29 5.23
CA ARG A 17 7.38 -2.10 6.37
C ARG A 17 7.99 -0.70 6.34
N ILE A 18 8.30 -0.15 7.51
CA ILE A 18 9.02 1.12 7.61
C ILE A 18 10.50 0.82 7.37
N TYR A 19 11.10 1.56 6.44
CA TYR A 19 12.53 1.50 6.21
C TYR A 19 13.28 2.19 7.35
N VAL A 20 14.23 1.48 7.94
CA VAL A 20 15.18 1.98 8.93
C VAL A 20 16.54 2.09 8.26
N THR A 21 17.16 3.26 8.34
CA THR A 21 18.51 3.49 7.80
C THR A 21 19.57 2.78 8.66
N PRO A 22 20.81 2.61 8.17
CA PRO A 22 21.89 2.00 8.97
C PRO A 22 22.20 2.76 10.28
N ASP A 23 21.96 4.07 10.31
CA ASP A 23 22.07 4.93 11.50
C ASP A 23 20.81 4.92 12.39
N GLY A 24 19.83 4.06 12.11
CA GLY A 24 18.65 3.84 12.94
C GLY A 24 17.51 4.84 12.74
N ARG A 25 17.58 5.68 11.72
CA ARG A 25 16.53 6.66 11.43
C ARG A 25 15.39 6.02 10.66
N GLU A 26 14.20 6.59 10.83
CA GLU A 26 12.99 6.19 10.11
C GLU A 26 12.50 7.36 9.25
N PRO A 27 13.08 7.59 8.05
CA PRO A 27 12.81 8.80 7.27
C PRO A 27 11.32 9.01 6.98
N PHE A 28 10.56 7.93 6.78
CA PHE A 28 9.12 8.02 6.58
C PHE A 28 8.41 8.56 7.84
N GLN A 29 8.73 8.05 9.03
CA GLN A 29 8.12 8.49 10.27
C GLN A 29 8.50 9.94 10.60
N GLU A 30 9.76 10.31 10.39
CA GLU A 30 10.23 11.69 10.60
C GLU A 30 9.50 12.68 9.68
N TRP A 31 9.46 12.39 8.37
CA TRP A 31 8.75 13.21 7.40
C TRP A 31 7.25 13.26 7.69
N PHE A 32 6.62 12.11 7.93
CA PHE A 32 5.19 12.02 8.18
C PHE A 32 4.81 12.73 9.48
N GLY A 33 5.63 12.62 10.53
CA GLY A 33 5.47 13.35 11.79
C GLY A 33 5.54 14.88 11.63
N GLY A 34 6.34 15.36 10.67
CA GLY A 34 6.43 16.78 10.33
C GLY A 34 5.23 17.37 9.58
N LEU A 35 4.32 16.53 9.05
CA LEU A 35 3.13 17.00 8.33
C LEU A 35 2.10 17.56 9.31
N LYS A 36 1.83 18.87 9.21
CA LYS A 36 0.85 19.58 10.06
C LYS A 36 -0.61 19.39 9.61
N ASP A 37 -0.84 19.21 8.32
CA ASP A 37 -2.19 19.08 7.76
C ASP A 37 -2.72 17.65 7.89
N GLN A 38 -3.80 17.49 8.66
CA GLN A 38 -4.46 16.21 8.87
C GLN A 38 -5.02 15.60 7.57
N LYS A 39 -5.50 16.41 6.61
CA LYS A 39 -6.00 15.91 5.32
C LYS A 39 -4.87 15.29 4.52
N VAL A 40 -3.69 15.90 4.53
CA VAL A 40 -2.51 15.36 3.85
C VAL A 40 -2.08 14.04 4.49
N ARG A 41 -2.04 13.98 5.83
CA ARG A 41 -1.73 12.75 6.56
C ARG A 41 -2.69 11.61 6.20
N SER A 42 -4.00 11.87 6.22
CA SER A 42 -5.02 10.89 5.84
C SER A 42 -4.89 10.43 4.39
N ALA A 43 -4.59 11.34 3.46
CA ALA A 43 -4.42 11.02 2.04
C ALA A 43 -3.17 10.15 1.76
N VAL A 44 -2.13 10.26 2.58
CA VAL A 44 -0.93 9.40 2.52
C VAL A 44 -1.26 8.01 3.07
N LEU A 45 -1.91 7.93 4.25
CA LEU A 45 -2.30 6.65 4.85
C LEU A 45 -3.25 5.86 3.94
N ALA A 46 -4.26 6.50 3.37
CA ALA A 46 -5.19 5.85 2.44
C ALA A 46 -4.51 5.28 1.18
N ARG A 47 -3.37 5.86 0.75
CA ARG A 47 -2.56 5.31 -0.34
C ARG A 47 -1.80 4.06 0.10
N ILE A 48 -1.23 4.08 1.31
CA ILE A 48 -0.52 2.94 1.89
C ILE A 48 -1.48 1.77 2.13
N ASP A 49 -2.69 2.05 2.62
CA ASP A 49 -3.69 1.00 2.89
C ASP A 49 -4.11 0.26 1.61
N ARG A 50 -4.17 0.94 0.45
CA ARG A 50 -4.40 0.27 -0.84
C ARG A 50 -3.29 -0.70 -1.25
N LEU A 51 -2.06 -0.50 -0.76
CA LEU A 51 -0.96 -1.44 -1.01
C LEU A 51 -1.08 -2.68 -0.13
N ARG A 52 -1.70 -2.56 1.04
CA ARG A 52 -1.95 -3.67 1.98
C ARG A 52 -3.11 -4.54 1.51
N LEU A 53 -4.10 -3.94 0.86
CA LEU A 53 -5.20 -4.69 0.27
C LEU A 53 -4.72 -5.48 -0.95
N PRO A 54 -5.09 -6.76 -1.09
CA PRO A 54 -4.96 -7.43 -2.38
C PRO A 54 -5.76 -6.62 -3.40
N LEU A 55 -5.15 -6.33 -4.55
CA LEU A 55 -5.72 -5.61 -5.70
C LEU A 55 -6.95 -6.30 -6.34
N ILE A 56 -7.83 -6.98 -5.60
CA ILE A 56 -9.22 -7.25 -5.98
C ILE A 56 -10.05 -7.06 -4.71
N SER A 57 -10.60 -5.87 -4.55
CA SER A 57 -11.80 -5.65 -3.72
C SER A 57 -12.69 -4.70 -4.52
N PHE A 58 -13.18 -5.21 -5.66
CA PHE A 58 -14.40 -4.68 -6.25
C PHE A 58 -15.53 -5.17 -5.37
N ASP A 59 -16.18 -4.23 -4.71
CA ASP A 59 -17.36 -4.43 -3.88
C ASP A 59 -18.48 -5.11 -4.70
N GLN A 60 -18.77 -6.40 -4.41
CA GLN A 60 -20.05 -7.05 -4.68
C GLN A 60 -20.83 -7.16 -3.36
N THR A 61 -21.18 -6.03 -2.75
CA THR A 61 -22.06 -5.98 -1.57
C THR A 61 -23.36 -5.23 -1.86
N PHE A 62 -23.58 -4.75 -3.08
CA PHE A 62 -24.80 -4.02 -3.47
C PHE A 62 -25.68 -4.77 -4.48
N LEU A 63 -25.82 -6.10 -4.35
CA LEU A 63 -26.94 -6.82 -4.96
C LEU A 63 -27.49 -7.85 -3.96
N SER A 64 -28.51 -7.42 -3.23
CA SER A 64 -29.54 -8.26 -2.60
C SER A 64 -30.83 -7.47 -2.59
#